data_AF-A0A8T5J1U9-F1
#
_entry.id   AF-A0A8T5J1U9-F1
#
_cell.length_a   1.000
_cell.length_b   1.000
_cell.length_c   1.000
_cell.angle_alpha   90.00
_cell.angle_beta   90.00
_cell.angle_gamma   90.00
#
_symmetry.space_group_name_H-M   'P 1'
#
loop_
_entity.id
_entity.type
_entity.pdbx_description
1 polymer ?
#
loop_
_entity_poly.entity_id
_entity_poly.type
_entity_poly.pdbx_seq_one_letter_code
_entity_poly.pdbx_strand_id
1 'polypeptide(L)' 'MVYLKKNKKGYPLTRNGKLMHRKVAENKIGRPLRKHEVVHHQDENKNNFRKDNLSVMSRSFHSKLHGKIKRRK' A
#
# COMPACT_ATOMS: atom_id res chain seq x y z
N MET A 1 -2.42 -12.68 -13.54
CA MET A 1 -2.82 -12.91 -12.13
C MET A 1 -4.27 -12.50 -11.97
N VAL A 2 -5.15 -13.44 -11.66
CA VAL A 2 -6.61 -13.23 -11.54
C VAL A 2 -6.92 -12.60 -10.18
N TYR A 3 -7.47 -11.37 -10.16
CA TYR A 3 -7.82 -10.67 -8.91
C TYR A 3 -9.26 -11.04 -8.51
N LEU A 4 -9.42 -11.66 -7.34
CA LEU A 4 -10.66 -12.36 -6.98
C LEU A 4 -11.70 -11.48 -6.26
N LYS A 5 -11.30 -10.39 -5.58
CA LYS A 5 -12.21 -9.50 -4.82
C LYS A 5 -11.52 -8.19 -4.42
N LYS A 6 -12.29 -7.10 -4.23
CA LYS A 6 -11.85 -5.84 -3.63
C LYS A 6 -12.47 -5.66 -2.25
N ASN A 7 -11.80 -4.96 -1.33
CA ASN A 7 -12.40 -4.57 -0.06
C ASN A 7 -13.33 -3.35 -0.20
N LYS A 8 -14.05 -2.97 0.86
CA LYS A 8 -14.92 -1.78 0.91
C LYS A 8 -14.21 -0.47 0.51
N LYS A 9 -12.87 -0.41 0.60
CA LYS A 9 -12.04 0.76 0.25
C LYS A 9 -11.48 0.70 -1.18
N GLY A 10 -11.85 -0.32 -1.96
CA GLY A 10 -11.44 -0.53 -3.35
C GLY A 10 -10.08 -1.23 -3.53
N TYR A 11 -9.45 -1.72 -2.46
CA TYR A 11 -8.16 -2.43 -2.57
C TYR A 11 -8.34 -3.89 -2.98
N PRO A 12 -7.61 -4.36 -4.01
CA PRO A 12 -7.60 -5.76 -4.40
C PRO A 12 -7.06 -6.69 -3.28
N LEU A 13 -7.70 -7.85 -3.18
CA LEU A 13 -7.41 -8.90 -2.21
C LEU A 13 -6.81 -10.12 -2.91
N THR A 14 -5.90 -10.79 -2.19
CA THR A 14 -5.41 -12.14 -2.50
C THR A 14 -6.55 -13.15 -2.35
N ARG A 15 -6.35 -14.38 -2.84
CA ARG A 15 -7.27 -15.51 -2.61
C ARG A 15 -7.53 -15.77 -1.13
N ASN A 16 -6.58 -15.43 -0.26
CA ASN A 16 -6.66 -15.63 1.19
C ASN A 16 -7.20 -14.39 1.93
N GLY A 17 -7.79 -13.42 1.22
CA GLY A 17 -8.38 -12.21 1.81
C GLY A 17 -7.38 -11.15 2.27
N LYS A 18 -6.07 -11.36 2.10
CA LYS A 18 -5.02 -10.37 2.43
C LYS A 18 -4.91 -9.30 1.35
N LEU A 19 -4.56 -8.06 1.73
CA LEU A 19 -4.35 -6.95 0.80
C LEU A 19 -3.19 -7.23 -0.18
N MET A 20 -3.45 -7.12 -1.49
CA MET A 20 -2.45 -7.41 -2.53
C MET A 20 -1.23 -6.51 -2.44
N HIS A 21 -1.42 -5.18 -2.33
CA HIS A 21 -0.31 -4.23 -2.24
C HIS A 21 0.61 -4.52 -1.05
N ARG A 22 0.06 -5.01 0.07
CA ARG A 22 0.84 -5.40 1.24
C ARG A 22 1.71 -6.62 0.93
N LYS A 23 1.13 -7.63 0.29
CA LYS A 23 1.88 -8.84 -0.08
C LYS A 23 3.02 -8.52 -1.07
N VAL A 24 2.77 -7.67 -2.06
CA VAL A 24 3.80 -7.24 -3.02
C VAL A 24 4.89 -6.43 -2.35
N ALA A 25 4.54 -5.52 -1.44
CA ALA A 25 5.51 -4.75 -0.67
C ALA A 25 6.36 -5.63 0.27
N GLU A 26 5.76 -6.59 0.97
CA GLU A 26 6.48 -7.58 1.82
C GLU A 26 7.48 -8.39 0.99
N ASN A 27 7.04 -8.87 -0.18
CA ASN A 27 7.92 -9.58 -1.10
C ASN A 27 9.05 -8.68 -1.64
N LYS A 28 8.81 -7.37 -1.84
CA LYS A 28 9.84 -6.40 -2.28
C LYS A 28 10.92 -6.19 -1.22
N ILE A 29 10.53 -6.05 0.05
CA ILE A 29 11.48 -5.79 1.16
C ILE A 29 12.09 -7.06 1.76
N GLY A 30 11.65 -8.25 1.31
CA GLY A 30 12.16 -9.53 1.79
C GLY A 30 11.75 -9.89 3.22
N ARG A 31 10.77 -9.18 3.81
CA ARG A 31 10.29 -9.43 5.19
C ARG A 31 8.83 -9.01 5.37
N PRO A 32 8.14 -9.51 6.41
CA PRO A 32 6.81 -9.01 6.77
C PRO A 32 6.84 -7.51 7.13
N LEU A 33 5.74 -6.80 6.88
CA LEU A 33 5.55 -5.43 7.37
C LEU A 33 5.40 -5.43 8.89
N ARG A 34 6.11 -4.53 9.55
CA ARG A 34 5.98 -4.26 10.98
C ARG A 34 4.64 -3.60 11.28
N LYS A 35 4.20 -3.69 12.54
CA LYS A 35 2.92 -3.12 13.02
C LYS A 35 2.74 -1.62 12.72
N HIS A 36 3.85 -0.88 12.63
CA HIS A 36 3.88 0.57 12.41
C HIS A 36 4.17 0.97 10.95
N GLU A 37 4.33 0.01 10.05
CA GLU A 37 4.59 0.25 8.63
C GLU A 37 3.29 0.22 7.81
N VAL A 38 3.24 1.07 6.79
CA VAL A 38 2.16 1.17 5.81
C VAL A 38 2.74 1.20 4.40
N VAL A 39 1.94 0.75 3.44
CA VAL A 39 2.28 0.81 2.02
C VAL A 39 1.58 2.01 1.40
N HIS A 40 2.35 2.86 0.76
CA HIS A 40 1.88 3.99 0.00
C HIS A 40 2.00 3.69 -1.51
N HIS A 41 0.99 4.08 -2.28
CA HIS A 41 1.04 4.05 -3.74
C HIS A 41 1.44 5.44 -4.21
N GLN A 42 2.57 5.57 -4.90
CA GLN A 42 3.10 6.89 -5.32
C GLN A 42 2.18 7.58 -6.33
N ASP A 43 1.55 6.82 -7.20
CA ASP A 43 0.61 7.30 -8.22
C ASP A 43 -0.85 7.40 -7.74
N GLU A 44 -1.10 7.14 -6.45
CA GLU A 44 -2.43 7.04 -5.84
C GLU A 44 -3.38 5.99 -6.47
N ASN A 45 -2.89 5.18 -7.42
CA ASN A 45 -3.66 4.15 -8.10
C ASN A 45 -3.57 2.82 -7.34
N LYS A 46 -4.66 2.49 -6.64
CA LYS A 46 -4.79 1.25 -5.83
C LYS A 46 -4.68 -0.06 -6.62
N ASN A 47 -4.70 -0.01 -7.94
CA ASN A 47 -4.55 -1.19 -8.81
C ASN A 47 -3.13 -1.32 -9.40
N ASN A 48 -2.27 -0.31 -9.23
CA ASN A 48 -0.89 -0.36 -9.71
C ASN A 48 0.04 -0.97 -8.66
N PHE A 49 0.31 -2.26 -8.80
CA PHE A 49 1.19 -3.03 -7.90
C PHE A 49 2.64 -3.14 -8.38
N ARG A 50 3.11 -2.27 -9.29
CA ARG A 50 4.53 -2.26 -9.66
C ARG A 50 5.37 -2.03 -8.42
N LYS A 51 6.45 -2.80 -8.25
CA LYS A 51 7.33 -2.71 -7.07
C LYS A 51 7.79 -1.27 -6.83
N ASP A 52 8.08 -0.53 -7.88
CA ASP A 52 8.59 0.86 -7.79
C ASP A 52 7.48 1.86 -7.42
N ASN A 53 6.22 1.53 -7.70
CA ASN A 53 5.06 2.34 -7.30
C ASN A 53 4.70 2.17 -5.81
N LEU A 54 5.19 1.10 -5.17
CA LEU A 54 4.91 0.78 -3.77
C LEU A 54 6.08 1.17 -2.87
N SER A 55 5.81 2.07 -1.93
CA SER A 55 6.77 2.45 -0.89
C SER A 55 6.27 2.07 0.49
N VAL A 56 7.15 1.41 1.26
CA VAL A 56 6.91 1.10 2.66
C VAL A 56 7.42 2.27 3.49
N MET A 57 6.55 2.82 4.35
CA MET A 57 6.89 3.93 5.23
C MET A 57 6.23 3.77 6.60
N SER A 58 6.72 4.48 7.61
CA SER A 58 6.09 4.48 8.92
C SER A 58 4.75 5.24 8.90
N ARG A 59 3.80 4.84 9.75
CA ARG A 59 2.52 5.55 9.92
C ARG A 59 2.70 7.02 10.27
N SER A 60 3.71 7.34 11.09
CA SER A 60 4.02 8.72 11.48
C SER A 60 4.54 9.53 10.29
N PHE A 61 5.37 8.94 9.43
CA PHE A 61 5.83 9.59 8.20
C PHE A 61 4.69 9.77 7.20
N HIS A 62 3.84 8.75 7.02
CA HIS A 62 2.66 8.81 6.15
C HIS A 62 1.67 9.90 6.60
N SER A 63 1.44 10.04 7.91
CA SER A 63 0.60 11.10 8.47
C SER A 63 1.18 12.49 8.21
N LYS A 64 2.50 12.66 8.41
CA LYS A 64 3.22 13.91 8.11
C LYS A 64 3.17 14.26 6.62
N LEU A 65 3.30 13.27 5.74
CA LEU A 65 3.23 13.44 4.28
C LEU A 65 1.85 13.96 3.86
N HIS A 66 0.76 13.31 4.29
CA HIS A 66 -0.59 13.79 3.98
C HIS A 66 -0.92 15.13 4.65
N GLY A 67 -0.37 15.40 5.85
CA GLY A 67 -0.48 16.72 6.47
C GLY A 67 0.19 17.83 5.64
N LYS A 68 1.36 17.56 5.05
CA LYS A 68 2.04 18.49 4.13
C LYS A 68 1.32 18.63 2.79
N ILE A 69 0.79 17.55 2.22
CA ILE A 69 0.06 17.58 0.94
C ILE A 69 -1.29 18.32 1.09
N LYS A 70 -2.01 18.15 2.21
CA LYS A 70 -3.26 18.89 2.47
C LYS A 70 -3.08 20.40 2.61
N ARG A 71 -1.88 20.88 2.97
CA ARG A 71 -1.58 22.32 3.11
C ARG A 71 -1.20 23.02 1.80
N ARG A 72 -1.22 22.32 0.67
CA ARG A 72 -0.90 22.83 -0.67
C ARG A 72 -2.09 22.79 -1.64
N LYS A 73 -3.30 22.58 -1.13
CA LYS A 73 -4.55 22.91 -1.83
C LYS A 73 -5.12 24.18 -1.22
#